data_AF-A0A351YWG1-F1
#
_entry.id   AF-A0A351YWG1-F1
#
_cell.length_a   1.000
_cell.length_b   1.000
_cell.length_c   1.000
_cell.angle_alpha   90.00
_cell.angle_beta   90.00
_cell.angle_gamma   90.00
#
_symmetry.space_group_name_H-M   'P 1'
#
loop_
_entity.id
_entity.type
_entity.pdbx_description
1 polymer ?
#
loop_
_entity_poly.entity_id
_entity_poly.type
_entity_poly.pdbx_seq_one_letter_code
_entity_poly.pdbx_strand_id
1 'polypeptide(L)'
;MALPFIPWLQPGPNAIRHPLSVVPRLRAPFPCGNGSAATPIGRRMNFYGLTFAFYFVNLLKIMVNKNLSTKYFILQALRKSSTPVSGESIAQECGLSRTAVWKAVQALVSSGYGIESVANGYVLQKDLTDSICPWEFGAKENLFCYYGTTDSTMVQARKVVQEIQSGEKLKIVIADKQTKGVGQKGRSWKTTKGSLAFTLVTKSDLPILYSRRTVMACQIALVNVLRKNSGRNFFVRWPNDVWSEEGKVCGVLDELYSSGGICSWQNLGVGINVSSRPSIQKTDSVFKKAEPGIRRKIIGDFITEFELVKKEIASDTENIALHWNSLCMDRKKEFYAKDSGVKMKFIGIDSYGSAIVEKDSVCRAIPFGTFSFEKN
;
A
#
# COMPACT_ATOMS: atom_id res chain seq x y z
N MET A 1 -5.04 -23.22 -17.55
CA MET A 1 -3.79 -23.75 -16.94
C MET A 1 -4.21 -24.84 -15.97
N ALA A 2 -3.85 -26.09 -16.21
CA ALA A 2 -4.20 -27.18 -15.29
C ALA A 2 -3.39 -27.02 -13.98
N LEU A 3 -4.00 -27.37 -12.85
CA LEU A 3 -3.28 -27.43 -11.57
C LEU A 3 -2.17 -28.49 -11.66
N PRO A 4 -0.99 -28.26 -11.06
CA PRO A 4 0.05 -29.27 -11.02
C PRO A 4 -0.44 -30.51 -10.26
N PHE A 5 -0.23 -31.69 -10.83
CA PHE A 5 -0.62 -32.96 -10.21
C PHE A 5 0.21 -33.20 -8.94
N ILE A 6 -0.43 -33.09 -7.77
CA ILE A 6 0.15 -33.40 -6.47
C ILE A 6 -0.48 -34.72 -5.99
N PRO A 7 0.23 -35.86 -6.05
CA PRO A 7 -0.35 -37.19 -5.83
C PRO A 7 -0.96 -37.36 -4.43
N TRP A 8 -0.33 -36.78 -3.41
CA TRP A 8 -0.72 -36.89 -2.01
C TRP A 8 -1.95 -36.06 -1.62
N LEU A 9 -2.48 -35.23 -2.52
CA LEU A 9 -3.58 -34.29 -2.24
C LEU A 9 -4.88 -34.62 -3.01
N GLN A 10 -5.00 -35.85 -3.50
CA GLN A 10 -6.18 -36.31 -4.23
C GLN A 10 -7.25 -36.89 -3.28
N PRO A 11 -8.54 -36.53 -3.45
CA PRO A 11 -9.66 -37.40 -3.09
C PRO A 11 -9.65 -38.70 -3.91
N GLY A 12 -10.48 -39.68 -3.54
CA GLY A 12 -10.61 -40.96 -4.24
C GLY A 12 -10.91 -40.84 -5.75
N PRO A 13 -10.60 -41.89 -6.54
CA PRO A 13 -10.36 -41.74 -7.98
C PRO A 13 -11.64 -41.53 -8.80
N ASN A 14 -11.70 -40.40 -9.53
CA ASN A 14 -12.42 -40.27 -10.81
C ASN A 14 -12.08 -38.94 -11.51
N ALA A 15 -11.18 -38.96 -12.52
CA ALA A 15 -11.17 -38.07 -13.71
C ALA A 15 -9.89 -38.25 -14.58
N ILE A 16 -10.03 -39.10 -15.62
CA ILE A 16 -9.62 -38.91 -17.03
C ILE A 16 -8.27 -38.19 -17.36
N ARG A 17 -7.43 -38.87 -18.15
CA ARG A 17 -6.16 -38.40 -18.76
C ARG A 17 -6.40 -37.69 -20.11
N HIS A 18 -5.44 -36.87 -20.59
CA HIS A 18 -4.93 -36.83 -21.99
C HIS A 18 -3.66 -35.90 -22.11
N PRO A 19 -2.88 -35.89 -23.23
CA PRO A 19 -1.40 -35.96 -23.15
C PRO A 19 -0.58 -34.69 -23.54
N LEU A 20 0.75 -34.88 -23.51
CA LEU A 20 1.87 -33.93 -23.71
C LEU A 20 2.25 -33.62 -25.18
N SER A 21 3.09 -32.57 -25.35
CA SER A 21 4.10 -32.25 -26.42
C SER A 21 4.03 -30.75 -26.82
N VAL A 22 5.00 -30.06 -27.45
CA VAL A 22 6.39 -30.33 -27.95
C VAL A 22 7.33 -29.18 -27.45
N VAL A 23 8.66 -29.25 -27.66
CA VAL A 23 9.64 -28.14 -27.46
C VAL A 23 10.37 -27.83 -28.78
N PRO A 24 10.76 -26.57 -29.06
CA PRO A 24 12.13 -26.34 -29.56
C PRO A 24 12.88 -25.19 -28.87
N ARG A 25 14.21 -25.37 -28.75
CA ARG A 25 15.21 -24.31 -28.49
C ARG A 25 15.60 -23.66 -29.82
N LEU A 26 16.20 -22.45 -29.80
CA LEU A 26 17.34 -22.10 -30.66
C LEU A 26 18.13 -20.89 -30.11
N ARG A 27 19.33 -20.63 -30.67
CA ARG A 27 20.43 -19.83 -30.11
C ARG A 27 20.50 -18.39 -30.66
N ALA A 28 21.21 -17.52 -29.93
CA ALA A 28 21.74 -16.24 -30.43
C ALA A 28 22.94 -16.44 -31.39
N PRO A 29 23.44 -15.36 -32.05
CA PRO A 29 24.61 -14.66 -31.49
C PRO A 29 24.63 -13.11 -31.64
N PHE A 30 25.61 -12.49 -30.97
CA PHE A 30 25.99 -11.05 -31.03
C PHE A 30 26.68 -10.67 -32.36
N PRO A 31 26.93 -9.35 -32.60
CA PRO A 31 28.31 -8.86 -32.42
C PRO A 31 28.44 -7.51 -31.68
N CYS A 32 29.69 -7.08 -31.47
CA CYS A 32 30.11 -5.96 -30.61
C CYS A 32 30.24 -4.60 -31.33
N GLY A 33 30.35 -3.51 -30.54
CA GLY A 33 30.81 -2.19 -30.99
C GLY A 33 31.44 -1.39 -29.83
N ASN A 34 32.62 -0.81 -30.04
CA ASN A 34 33.48 -0.17 -29.01
C ASN A 34 33.49 1.38 -29.10
N GLY A 35 33.96 2.03 -28.02
CA GLY A 35 34.49 3.41 -28.00
C GLY A 35 33.66 4.41 -27.17
N SER A 36 34.11 4.88 -26.00
CA SER A 36 35.20 5.87 -25.73
C SER A 36 34.81 7.31 -26.10
N ALA A 37 35.05 8.37 -25.31
CA ALA A 37 35.54 8.52 -23.93
C ALA A 37 35.16 9.93 -23.40
N ALA A 38 35.34 10.20 -22.10
CA ALA A 38 35.08 11.51 -21.48
C ALA A 38 36.38 12.20 -21.03
N THR A 39 36.46 13.53 -21.14
CA THR A 39 37.47 14.41 -20.48
C THR A 39 37.00 15.89 -20.51
N PRO A 40 37.53 16.81 -19.66
CA PRO A 40 36.61 17.62 -18.84
C PRO A 40 36.99 19.12 -18.63
N ILE A 41 36.28 19.76 -17.69
CA ILE A 41 36.62 21.01 -16.95
C ILE A 41 36.44 22.36 -17.69
N GLY A 42 35.66 23.23 -17.05
CA GLY A 42 35.57 24.66 -17.39
C GLY A 42 34.83 25.45 -16.31
N ARG A 43 35.48 25.77 -15.18
CA ARG A 43 34.90 26.64 -14.13
C ARG A 43 34.80 28.08 -14.64
N ARG A 44 33.60 28.69 -14.59
CA ARG A 44 33.43 30.14 -14.41
C ARG A 44 32.45 30.40 -13.27
N MET A 45 32.97 31.04 -12.23
CA MET A 45 32.24 31.39 -11.02
C MET A 45 31.65 32.79 -11.22
N ASN A 46 30.31 32.91 -11.27
CA ASN A 46 29.65 34.15 -11.69
C ASN A 46 28.78 34.73 -10.56
N PHE A 47 28.95 36.03 -10.29
CA PHE A 47 28.55 36.73 -9.06
C PHE A 47 27.05 37.13 -9.00
N TYR A 48 26.14 36.19 -9.28
CA TYR A 48 24.67 36.42 -9.28
C TYR A 48 23.94 35.86 -8.03
N GLY A 49 24.70 35.46 -7.01
CA GLY A 49 24.21 34.59 -5.92
C GLY A 49 23.03 35.10 -5.09
N LEU A 50 23.00 36.38 -4.67
CA LEU A 50 22.00 36.84 -3.71
C LEU A 50 20.61 37.09 -4.32
N THR A 51 20.53 37.77 -5.47
CA THR A 51 19.24 38.03 -6.15
C THR A 51 18.66 36.74 -6.74
N PHE A 52 19.51 35.87 -7.29
CA PHE A 52 19.07 34.57 -7.80
C PHE A 52 18.63 33.67 -6.65
N ALA A 53 19.34 33.63 -5.50
CA ALA A 53 18.88 32.86 -4.34
C ALA A 53 17.50 33.33 -3.83
N PHE A 54 17.22 34.63 -3.78
CA PHE A 54 15.91 35.12 -3.33
C PHE A 54 14.78 34.76 -4.31
N TYR A 55 15.00 34.92 -5.61
CA TYR A 55 14.06 34.46 -6.64
C TYR A 55 13.92 32.94 -6.68
N PHE A 56 15.00 32.18 -6.48
CA PHE A 56 15.00 30.73 -6.51
C PHE A 56 14.36 30.14 -5.25
N VAL A 57 14.52 30.77 -4.08
CA VAL A 57 13.79 30.42 -2.85
C VAL A 57 12.30 30.75 -2.97
N ASN A 58 11.94 31.90 -3.57
CA ASN A 58 10.52 32.19 -3.85
C ASN A 58 9.95 31.28 -4.94
N LEU A 59 10.69 30.95 -5.99
CA LEU A 59 10.28 29.96 -7.00
C LEU A 59 10.18 28.56 -6.40
N LEU A 60 11.06 28.15 -5.48
CA LEU A 60 10.95 26.90 -4.72
C LEU A 60 9.73 26.93 -3.80
N LYS A 61 9.47 28.02 -3.06
CA LYS A 61 8.24 28.18 -2.27
C LYS A 61 6.99 28.10 -3.15
N ILE A 62 6.99 28.75 -4.32
CA ILE A 62 5.88 28.74 -5.29
C ILE A 62 5.71 27.34 -5.93
N MET A 63 6.79 26.65 -6.28
CA MET A 63 6.77 25.30 -6.86
C MET A 63 6.38 24.23 -5.83
N VAL A 64 6.79 24.39 -4.57
CA VAL A 64 6.32 23.55 -3.45
C VAL A 64 4.85 23.86 -3.14
N ASN A 65 4.42 25.13 -3.18
CA ASN A 65 3.02 25.52 -3.00
C ASN A 65 2.09 24.98 -4.08
N LYS A 66 2.54 24.87 -5.35
CA LYS A 66 1.69 24.43 -6.47
C LYS A 66 1.05 23.04 -6.29
N ASN A 67 1.61 22.17 -5.44
CA ASN A 67 1.07 20.84 -5.16
C ASN A 67 0.33 20.73 -3.82
N LEU A 68 0.16 21.83 -3.08
CA LEU A 68 -0.50 21.87 -1.78
C LEU A 68 -1.87 22.53 -1.93
N SER A 69 -2.93 21.92 -1.39
CA SER A 69 -4.26 22.53 -1.45
C SER A 69 -4.42 23.66 -0.42
N THR A 70 -5.36 24.57 -0.71
CA THR A 70 -5.80 25.62 0.22
C THR A 70 -6.21 25.05 1.60
N LYS A 71 -6.79 23.85 1.64
CA LYS A 71 -7.21 23.17 2.88
C LYS A 71 -5.99 22.77 3.73
N TYR A 72 -4.92 22.29 3.10
CA TYR A 72 -3.65 22.02 3.80
C TYR A 72 -3.09 23.31 4.41
N PHE A 73 -2.98 24.40 3.63
CA PHE A 73 -2.47 25.68 4.15
C PHE A 73 -3.29 26.23 5.31
N ILE A 74 -4.62 26.25 5.19
CA ILE A 74 -5.52 26.69 6.27
C ILE A 74 -5.28 25.88 7.53
N LEU A 75 -5.24 24.54 7.45
CA LEU A 75 -4.99 23.71 8.64
C LEU A 75 -3.60 23.93 9.23
N GLN A 76 -2.56 24.10 8.42
CA GLN A 76 -1.21 24.38 8.91
C GLN A 76 -1.10 25.76 9.57
N ALA A 77 -1.79 26.78 9.04
CA ALA A 77 -1.84 28.10 9.65
C ALA A 77 -2.61 28.08 10.98
N LEU A 78 -3.79 27.47 11.00
CA LEU A 78 -4.62 27.36 12.20
C LEU A 78 -3.98 26.52 13.31
N ARG A 79 -3.33 25.40 12.98
CA ARG A 79 -2.61 24.55 13.96
C ARG A 79 -1.38 25.22 14.59
N LYS A 80 -0.80 26.22 13.93
CA LYS A 80 0.38 26.96 14.40
C LYS A 80 0.03 28.24 15.17
N SER A 81 -1.20 28.72 15.06
CA SER A 81 -1.63 29.99 15.66
C SER A 81 -2.35 29.79 16.98
N SER A 82 -1.97 30.56 17.99
CA SER A 82 -2.72 30.71 19.25
C SER A 82 -3.80 31.80 19.17
N THR A 83 -3.83 32.57 18.08
CA THR A 83 -4.77 33.68 17.84
C THR A 83 -5.58 33.48 16.56
N PRO A 84 -6.69 34.21 16.35
CA PRO A 84 -7.47 34.12 15.11
C PRO A 84 -6.62 34.43 13.87
N VAL A 85 -6.69 33.57 12.85
CA VAL A 85 -5.96 33.75 11.59
C VAL A 85 -6.88 34.43 10.56
N SER A 86 -6.50 35.63 10.13
CA SER A 86 -7.28 36.41 9.17
C SER A 86 -7.42 35.72 7.82
N GLY A 87 -8.66 35.62 7.32
CA GLY A 87 -8.94 35.11 5.98
C GLY A 87 -8.33 35.94 4.85
N GLU A 88 -8.03 37.23 5.08
CA GLU A 88 -7.24 38.05 4.15
C GLU A 88 -5.79 37.59 4.11
N SER A 89 -5.17 37.36 5.27
CA SER A 89 -3.78 36.91 5.35
C SER A 89 -3.57 35.57 4.64
N ILE A 90 -4.49 34.62 4.84
CA ILE A 90 -4.47 33.32 4.15
C ILE A 90 -4.66 33.50 2.64
N ALA A 91 -5.56 34.40 2.23
CA ALA A 91 -5.82 34.69 0.82
C ALA A 91 -4.58 35.26 0.13
N GLN A 92 -3.92 36.25 0.75
CA GLN A 92 -2.69 36.85 0.25
C GLN A 92 -1.53 35.83 0.19
N GLU A 93 -1.30 35.05 1.26
CA GLU A 93 -0.22 34.05 1.31
C GLU A 93 -0.40 32.93 0.27
N CYS A 94 -1.64 32.51 0.02
CA CYS A 94 -1.95 31.48 -0.97
C CYS A 94 -2.06 32.00 -2.41
N GLY A 95 -2.12 33.33 -2.62
CA GLY A 95 -2.43 33.92 -3.93
C GLY A 95 -3.86 33.62 -4.41
N LEU A 96 -4.83 33.58 -3.48
CA LEU A 96 -6.23 33.20 -3.72
C LEU A 96 -7.19 34.31 -3.30
N SER A 97 -8.47 34.20 -3.69
CA SER A 97 -9.51 35.11 -3.19
C SER A 97 -10.01 34.71 -1.80
N ARG A 98 -10.49 35.69 -1.01
CA ARG A 98 -11.19 35.40 0.27
C ARG A 98 -12.29 34.36 0.11
N THR A 99 -13.02 34.40 -1.00
CA THR A 99 -14.10 33.44 -1.30
C THR A 99 -13.59 32.02 -1.48
N ALA A 100 -12.39 31.83 -2.06
CA ALA A 100 -11.75 30.51 -2.15
C ALA A 100 -11.31 30.00 -0.77
N VAL A 101 -10.73 30.88 0.07
CA VAL A 101 -10.39 30.56 1.46
C VAL A 101 -11.64 30.17 2.26
N TRP A 102 -12.71 30.96 2.18
CA TRP A 102 -13.98 30.65 2.85
C TRP A 102 -14.55 29.29 2.40
N LYS A 103 -14.60 29.00 1.09
CA LYS A 103 -15.03 27.68 0.58
C LYS A 103 -14.18 26.54 1.14
N ALA A 104 -12.86 26.71 1.24
CA ALA A 104 -11.97 25.71 1.79
C ALA A 104 -12.16 25.53 3.32
N VAL A 105 -12.41 26.60 4.08
CA VAL A 105 -12.82 26.52 5.49
C VAL A 105 -14.13 25.76 5.64
N GLN A 106 -15.16 26.07 4.84
CA GLN A 106 -16.44 25.34 4.92
C GLN A 106 -16.27 23.85 4.63
N ALA A 107 -15.45 23.47 3.65
CA ALA A 107 -15.16 22.06 3.38
C ALA A 107 -14.45 21.34 4.55
N LEU A 108 -13.56 22.04 5.28
CA LEU A 108 -12.93 21.53 6.51
C LEU A 108 -13.97 21.38 7.63
N VAL A 109 -14.82 22.38 7.86
CA VAL A 109 -15.91 22.30 8.87
C VAL A 109 -16.86 21.14 8.57
N SER A 110 -17.31 20.99 7.32
CA SER A 110 -18.16 19.87 6.88
C SER A 110 -17.49 18.50 7.02
N SER A 111 -16.16 18.45 7.12
CA SER A 111 -15.39 17.22 7.36
C SER A 111 -15.16 16.92 8.85
N GLY A 112 -15.66 17.78 9.75
CA GLY A 112 -15.64 17.58 11.20
C GLY A 112 -14.58 18.37 11.98
N TYR A 113 -13.79 19.22 11.31
CA TYR A 113 -12.88 20.14 11.99
C TYR A 113 -13.69 21.25 12.67
N GLY A 114 -13.48 21.49 13.96
CA GLY A 114 -14.13 22.58 14.69
C GLY A 114 -13.44 23.91 14.40
N ILE A 115 -13.63 24.45 13.20
CA ILE A 115 -13.14 25.77 12.80
C ILE A 115 -14.27 26.78 12.97
N GLU A 116 -14.05 27.78 13.82
CA GLU A 116 -15.00 28.86 14.07
C GLU A 116 -14.56 30.15 13.38
N SER A 117 -15.53 30.98 13.00
CA SER A 117 -15.30 32.33 12.50
C SER A 117 -15.55 33.32 13.63
N VAL A 118 -14.54 34.13 13.96
CA VAL A 118 -14.56 35.15 15.02
C VAL A 118 -14.19 36.52 14.44
N ALA A 119 -14.26 37.57 15.26
CA ALA A 119 -14.15 38.98 14.82
C ALA A 119 -12.87 39.35 14.06
N ASN A 120 -11.82 38.52 14.06
CA ASN A 120 -10.55 38.76 13.35
C ASN A 120 -10.10 37.59 12.44
N GLY A 121 -10.98 36.64 12.11
CA GLY A 121 -10.66 35.52 11.23
C GLY A 121 -11.13 34.17 11.78
N TYR A 122 -10.32 33.13 11.58
CA TYR A 122 -10.67 31.75 11.91
C TYR A 122 -9.85 31.19 13.07
N VAL A 123 -10.46 30.35 13.90
CA VAL A 123 -9.82 29.63 15.02
C VAL A 123 -10.16 28.14 14.93
N LEU A 124 -9.18 27.27 15.18
CA LEU A 124 -9.39 25.82 15.28
C LEU A 124 -9.63 25.43 16.75
N GLN A 125 -10.89 25.37 17.16
CA GLN A 125 -11.29 24.91 18.50
C GLN A 125 -11.09 23.40 18.70
N LYS A 126 -11.25 22.63 17.62
CA LYS A 126 -11.19 21.16 17.68
C LYS A 126 -10.55 20.58 16.42
N ASP A 127 -9.33 20.06 16.58
CA ASP A 127 -8.63 19.33 15.53
C ASP A 127 -9.10 17.87 15.41
N LEU A 128 -9.04 17.32 14.20
CA LEU A 128 -9.19 15.89 13.94
C LEU A 128 -7.81 15.24 13.97
N THR A 129 -7.33 14.98 15.19
CA THR A 129 -5.95 14.57 15.46
C THR A 129 -5.49 13.31 14.70
N ASP A 130 -6.40 12.40 14.34
CA ASP A 130 -6.15 11.20 13.52
C ASP A 130 -7.01 11.16 12.25
N SER A 131 -7.17 12.29 11.57
CA SER A 131 -7.82 12.38 10.25
C SER A 131 -6.99 11.71 9.15
N ILE A 132 -7.69 11.09 8.21
CA ILE A 132 -7.15 10.48 6.98
C ILE A 132 -7.69 11.15 5.71
N CYS A 133 -8.20 12.39 5.82
CA CYS A 133 -8.67 13.16 4.67
C CYS A 133 -7.50 13.55 3.73
N PRO A 134 -7.71 13.71 2.41
CA PRO A 134 -6.62 13.87 1.44
C PRO A 134 -5.65 15.03 1.73
N TRP A 135 -6.17 16.16 2.22
CA TRP A 135 -5.38 17.34 2.58
C TRP A 135 -4.48 17.15 3.79
N GLU A 136 -4.58 16.05 4.54
CA GLU A 136 -3.62 15.72 5.60
C GLU A 136 -2.29 15.18 5.05
N PHE A 137 -2.21 14.90 3.75
CA PHE A 137 -1.02 14.33 3.10
C PHE A 137 -0.19 15.34 2.30
N GLY A 138 -0.53 16.64 2.38
CA GLY A 138 0.21 17.72 1.71
C GLY A 138 0.37 17.45 0.21
N ALA A 139 1.61 17.45 -0.28
CA ALA A 139 1.90 17.26 -1.71
C ALA A 139 1.51 15.87 -2.26
N LYS A 140 1.16 14.92 -1.38
CA LYS A 140 0.60 13.61 -1.73
C LYS A 140 -0.94 13.60 -1.80
N GLU A 141 -1.64 14.72 -1.55
CA GLU A 141 -3.13 14.81 -1.56
C GLU A 141 -3.73 14.19 -2.82
N ASN A 142 -3.18 14.48 -4.01
CA ASN A 142 -3.66 14.00 -5.31
C ASN A 142 -3.50 12.48 -5.54
N LEU A 143 -2.84 11.76 -4.63
CA LEU A 143 -2.83 10.28 -4.63
C LEU A 143 -4.13 9.69 -4.05
N PHE A 144 -4.89 10.45 -3.24
CA PHE A 144 -5.97 9.90 -2.41
C PHE A 144 -7.38 10.15 -2.96
N CYS A 145 -8.13 9.08 -3.15
CA CYS A 145 -9.57 9.08 -3.39
C CYS A 145 -10.28 8.71 -2.08
N TYR A 146 -10.70 9.71 -1.31
CA TYR A 146 -11.26 9.53 0.05
C TYR A 146 -12.78 9.41 0.08
N TYR A 147 -13.29 8.51 0.92
CA TYR A 147 -14.70 8.32 1.21
C TYR A 147 -14.95 8.25 2.72
N GLY A 148 -15.78 9.14 3.28
CA GLY A 148 -16.14 9.05 4.71
C GLY A 148 -16.89 7.75 5.07
N THR A 149 -17.70 7.24 4.15
CA THR A 149 -18.24 5.87 4.20
C THR A 149 -18.41 5.35 2.79
N THR A 150 -18.09 4.07 2.58
CA THR A 150 -18.26 3.36 1.31
C THR A 150 -18.69 1.91 1.55
N ASP A 151 -19.01 1.16 0.49
CA ASP A 151 -19.24 -0.27 0.58
C ASP A 151 -17.92 -1.02 0.79
N SER A 152 -16.96 -0.83 -0.11
CA SER A 152 -15.62 -1.40 -0.05
C SER A 152 -14.64 -0.54 -0.85
N THR A 153 -13.45 -0.30 -0.28
CA THR A 153 -12.35 0.40 -0.97
C THR A 153 -11.92 -0.33 -2.25
N MET A 154 -11.99 -1.67 -2.27
CA MET A 154 -11.77 -2.46 -3.47
C MET A 154 -12.81 -2.18 -4.56
N VAL A 155 -14.08 -1.96 -4.22
CA VAL A 155 -15.14 -1.68 -5.21
C VAL A 155 -14.92 -0.31 -5.87
N GLN A 156 -14.59 0.72 -5.09
CA GLN A 156 -14.30 2.03 -5.67
C GLN A 156 -12.97 2.03 -6.46
N ALA A 157 -11.97 1.24 -6.05
CA ALA A 157 -10.73 1.05 -6.79
C ALA A 157 -10.94 0.48 -8.21
N ARG A 158 -11.96 -0.37 -8.43
CA ARG A 158 -12.33 -0.84 -9.79
C ARG A 158 -12.82 0.27 -10.72
N LYS A 159 -13.33 1.37 -10.16
CA LYS A 159 -13.73 2.56 -10.92
C LYS A 159 -12.53 3.45 -11.17
N VAL A 160 -11.80 3.77 -10.09
CA VAL A 160 -10.59 4.62 -10.14
C VAL A 160 -9.58 4.12 -11.16
N VAL A 161 -9.35 2.81 -11.29
CA VAL A 161 -8.40 2.25 -12.28
C VAL A 161 -8.76 2.59 -13.74
N GLN A 162 -10.04 2.84 -14.05
CA GLN A 162 -10.51 3.25 -15.39
C GLN A 162 -10.37 4.76 -15.62
N GLU A 163 -10.23 5.54 -14.55
CA GLU A 163 -10.13 7.01 -14.55
C GLU A 163 -8.66 7.49 -14.47
N ILE A 164 -7.70 6.56 -14.37
CA ILE A 164 -6.27 6.88 -14.21
C ILE A 164 -5.74 7.63 -15.44
N GLN A 165 -5.09 8.76 -15.19
CA GLN A 165 -4.53 9.61 -16.24
C GLN A 165 -3.20 9.06 -16.76
N SER A 166 -2.89 9.37 -18.02
CA SER A 166 -1.60 8.97 -18.63
C SER A 166 -0.42 9.51 -17.80
N GLY A 167 0.50 8.62 -17.44
CA GLY A 167 1.68 8.94 -16.63
C GLY A 167 1.52 8.69 -15.11
N GLU A 168 0.30 8.56 -14.60
CA GLU A 168 0.08 8.15 -13.21
C GLU A 168 0.50 6.68 -12.97
N LYS A 169 1.01 6.38 -11.78
CA LYS A 169 1.52 5.04 -11.41
C LYS A 169 0.91 4.47 -10.12
N LEU A 170 0.26 5.32 -9.34
CA LEU A 170 -0.31 4.99 -8.04
C LEU A 170 -1.51 5.90 -7.72
N LYS A 171 -2.63 5.29 -7.33
CA LYS A 171 -3.74 5.93 -6.60
C LYS A 171 -4.04 5.15 -5.33
N ILE A 172 -4.71 5.79 -4.38
CA ILE A 172 -5.02 5.23 -3.06
C ILE A 172 -6.48 5.54 -2.76
N VAL A 173 -7.34 4.55 -2.91
CA VAL A 173 -8.72 4.65 -2.42
C VAL A 173 -8.71 4.43 -0.92
N ILE A 174 -9.29 5.33 -0.13
CA ILE A 174 -9.26 5.25 1.34
C ILE A 174 -10.63 5.56 1.93
N ALA A 175 -10.99 4.89 3.02
CA ALA A 175 -12.24 5.17 3.73
C ALA A 175 -12.13 5.02 5.25
N ASP A 176 -12.83 5.90 5.99
CA ASP A 176 -13.00 5.75 7.44
C ASP A 176 -13.91 4.56 7.80
N LYS A 177 -14.88 4.24 6.94
CA LYS A 177 -15.82 3.12 7.16
C LYS A 177 -16.17 2.38 5.86
N GLN A 178 -16.06 1.06 5.90
CA GLN A 178 -16.61 0.15 4.91
C GLN A 178 -17.86 -0.54 5.47
N THR A 179 -18.97 -0.56 4.72
CA THR A 179 -20.20 -1.26 5.12
C THR A 179 -20.26 -2.71 4.63
N LYS A 180 -19.53 -3.03 3.55
CA LYS A 180 -19.44 -4.36 2.92
C LYS A 180 -17.97 -4.69 2.58
N GLY A 181 -17.06 -4.44 3.53
CA GLY A 181 -15.63 -4.71 3.35
C GLY A 181 -15.36 -6.17 2.98
N VAL A 182 -14.49 -6.41 2.00
CA VAL A 182 -14.28 -7.73 1.38
C VAL A 182 -12.92 -8.31 1.80
N GLY A 183 -12.91 -9.61 2.09
CA GLY A 183 -11.71 -10.43 2.28
C GLY A 183 -11.68 -11.63 1.32
N GLN A 184 -10.65 -12.47 1.43
CA GLN A 184 -10.50 -13.65 0.56
C GLN A 184 -11.63 -14.68 0.75
N LYS A 185 -11.93 -15.42 -0.32
CA LYS A 185 -12.94 -16.49 -0.39
C LYS A 185 -14.32 -16.07 0.15
N GLY A 186 -14.76 -14.86 -0.21
CA GLY A 186 -16.09 -14.32 0.15
C GLY A 186 -16.27 -13.88 1.61
N ARG A 187 -15.23 -13.96 2.44
CA ARG A 187 -15.29 -13.51 3.84
C ARG A 187 -15.39 -11.98 3.91
N SER A 188 -15.98 -11.45 4.98
CA SER A 188 -16.05 -10.00 5.22
C SER A 188 -14.81 -9.48 5.96
N TRP A 189 -14.43 -8.23 5.66
CA TRP A 189 -13.48 -7.44 6.44
C TRP A 189 -14.23 -6.41 7.28
N LYS A 190 -14.18 -6.55 8.61
CA LYS A 190 -14.89 -5.68 9.55
C LYS A 190 -14.03 -4.48 9.95
N THR A 191 -14.44 -3.28 9.52
CA THR A 191 -13.78 -2.01 9.87
C THR A 191 -14.27 -1.55 11.25
N THR A 192 -13.36 -1.12 12.12
CA THR A 192 -13.65 -0.55 13.45
C THR A 192 -13.15 0.90 13.54
N LYS A 193 -13.51 1.64 14.61
CA LYS A 193 -13.18 3.08 14.73
C LYS A 193 -11.68 3.40 14.65
N GLY A 194 -10.83 2.48 15.12
CA GLY A 194 -9.37 2.53 15.01
C GLY A 194 -8.81 1.60 13.92
N SER A 195 -9.57 1.29 12.87
CA SER A 195 -9.07 0.59 11.68
C SER A 195 -8.60 1.57 10.62
N LEU A 196 -7.71 1.09 9.75
CA LEU A 196 -7.34 1.75 8.49
C LEU A 196 -7.75 0.82 7.35
N ALA A 197 -8.48 1.34 6.37
CA ALA A 197 -8.93 0.60 5.19
C ALA A 197 -8.64 1.42 3.93
N PHE A 198 -7.83 0.86 3.04
CA PHE A 198 -7.48 1.47 1.76
C PHE A 198 -7.22 0.42 0.68
N THR A 199 -7.23 0.84 -0.58
CA THR A 199 -6.77 0.05 -1.72
C THR A 199 -5.74 0.84 -2.49
N LEU A 200 -4.53 0.30 -2.65
CA LEU A 200 -3.59 0.81 -3.65
C LEU A 200 -4.07 0.39 -5.03
N VAL A 201 -4.13 1.31 -5.97
CA VAL A 201 -4.26 1.03 -7.40
C VAL A 201 -2.88 1.32 -8.00
N THR A 202 -2.08 0.29 -8.25
CA THR A 202 -0.66 0.44 -8.62
C THR A 202 -0.35 -0.19 -9.96
N LYS A 203 0.46 0.49 -10.78
CA LYS A 203 0.94 -0.02 -12.06
C LYS A 203 1.97 -1.11 -11.80
N SER A 204 1.79 -2.28 -12.40
CA SER A 204 2.65 -3.45 -12.14
C SER A 204 3.65 -3.68 -13.27
N ASP A 205 3.18 -3.69 -14.52
CA ASP A 205 3.95 -4.01 -15.74
C ASP A 205 4.65 -5.38 -15.74
N LEU A 206 4.41 -6.20 -14.70
CA LEU A 206 4.95 -7.55 -14.57
C LEU A 206 4.13 -8.56 -15.39
N PRO A 207 4.74 -9.62 -15.96
CA PRO A 207 4.00 -10.79 -16.40
C PRO A 207 3.07 -11.33 -15.30
N ILE A 208 1.87 -11.81 -15.64
CA ILE A 208 0.85 -12.25 -14.66
C ILE A 208 1.43 -13.28 -13.67
N LEU A 209 2.30 -14.17 -14.15
CA LEU A 209 3.01 -15.19 -13.36
C LEU A 209 3.79 -14.60 -12.16
N TYR A 210 4.21 -13.33 -12.24
CA TYR A 210 4.96 -12.61 -11.20
C TYR A 210 4.11 -11.60 -10.41
N SER A 211 2.81 -11.46 -10.69
CA SER A 211 1.91 -10.50 -10.02
C SER A 211 1.83 -10.63 -8.49
N ARG A 212 2.14 -11.81 -7.94
CA ARG A 212 2.25 -12.03 -6.49
C ARG A 212 3.42 -11.29 -5.84
N ARG A 213 4.44 -10.88 -6.60
CA ARG A 213 5.57 -10.08 -6.09
C ARG A 213 5.10 -8.72 -5.55
N THR A 214 4.11 -8.09 -6.17
CA THR A 214 3.49 -6.86 -5.64
C THR A 214 2.80 -7.07 -4.29
N VAL A 215 2.23 -8.26 -4.07
CA VAL A 215 1.58 -8.63 -2.80
C VAL A 215 2.62 -8.92 -1.72
N MET A 216 3.70 -9.63 -2.07
CA MET A 216 4.86 -9.80 -1.19
C MET A 216 5.46 -8.45 -0.80
N ALA A 217 5.64 -7.52 -1.75
CA ALA A 217 6.11 -6.16 -1.49
C ALA A 217 5.24 -5.43 -0.47
N CYS A 218 3.91 -5.51 -0.65
CA CYS A 218 2.94 -4.93 0.27
C CYS A 218 3.07 -5.52 1.67
N GLN A 219 3.21 -6.85 1.81
CA GLN A 219 3.36 -7.50 3.11
C GLN A 219 4.68 -7.16 3.81
N ILE A 220 5.80 -7.11 3.07
CA ILE A 220 7.12 -6.68 3.59
C ILE A 220 7.03 -5.24 4.09
N ALA A 221 6.54 -4.32 3.24
CA ALA A 221 6.40 -2.91 3.58
C ALA A 221 5.48 -2.70 4.80
N LEU A 222 4.37 -3.43 4.89
CA LEU A 222 3.52 -3.43 6.09
C LEU A 222 4.28 -3.87 7.33
N VAL A 223 5.00 -4.99 7.31
CA VAL A 223 5.76 -5.46 8.48
C VAL A 223 6.80 -4.42 8.93
N ASN A 224 7.56 -3.85 7.99
CA ASN A 224 8.57 -2.84 8.29
C ASN A 224 7.95 -1.57 8.92
N VAL A 225 6.87 -1.06 8.33
CA VAL A 225 6.16 0.14 8.80
C VAL A 225 5.52 -0.08 10.16
N LEU A 226 4.87 -1.21 10.39
CA LEU A 226 4.20 -1.51 11.65
C LEU A 226 5.20 -1.72 12.79
N ARG A 227 6.34 -2.39 12.53
CA ARG A 227 7.47 -2.48 13.47
C ARG A 227 8.03 -1.10 13.80
N LYS A 228 8.40 -0.30 12.78
CA LYS A 228 8.93 1.07 12.92
C LYS A 228 8.01 1.99 13.73
N ASN A 229 6.69 1.86 13.56
CA ASN A 229 5.72 2.76 14.19
C ASN A 229 5.31 2.38 15.62
N SER A 230 5.37 1.09 15.99
CA SER A 230 4.85 0.62 17.29
C SER A 230 5.88 -0.07 18.19
N GLY A 231 7.09 -0.34 17.69
CA GLY A 231 8.11 -1.13 18.39
C GLY A 231 7.78 -2.61 18.59
N ARG A 232 6.60 -3.08 18.15
CA ARG A 232 6.16 -4.48 18.30
C ARG A 232 6.60 -5.33 17.11
N ASN A 233 6.76 -6.64 17.36
CA ASN A 233 7.02 -7.62 16.31
C ASN A 233 5.76 -7.96 15.51
N PHE A 234 5.92 -7.93 14.18
CA PHE A 234 4.92 -8.42 13.23
C PHE A 234 5.59 -9.31 12.19
N PHE A 235 4.79 -10.18 11.59
CA PHE A 235 5.24 -11.25 10.71
C PHE A 235 4.33 -11.39 9.51
N VAL A 236 4.90 -11.71 8.36
CA VAL A 236 4.11 -12.07 7.17
C VAL A 236 3.56 -13.48 7.33
N ARG A 237 2.31 -13.70 6.92
CA ARG A 237 1.64 -14.99 7.03
C ARG A 237 1.01 -15.38 5.70
N TRP A 238 1.45 -16.49 5.12
CA TRP A 238 0.96 -16.95 3.82
C TRP A 238 -0.55 -17.25 3.90
N PRO A 239 -1.36 -16.83 2.90
CA PRO A 239 -0.95 -16.25 1.63
C PRO A 239 -0.86 -14.72 1.57
N ASN A 240 -1.46 -14.00 2.53
CA ASN A 240 -1.85 -12.60 2.30
C ASN A 240 -1.99 -11.77 3.59
N ASP A 241 -1.63 -12.31 4.75
CA ASP A 241 -1.90 -11.67 6.04
C ASP A 241 -0.63 -11.14 6.70
N VAL A 242 -0.81 -10.23 7.68
CA VAL A 242 0.23 -9.81 8.62
C VAL A 242 -0.30 -9.97 10.05
N TRP A 243 0.53 -10.58 10.90
CA TRP A 243 0.19 -11.05 12.23
C TRP A 243 1.15 -10.50 13.29
N SER A 244 0.66 -10.25 14.50
CA SER A 244 1.47 -10.26 15.71
C SER A 244 1.52 -11.69 16.27
N GLU A 245 2.21 -11.89 17.39
CA GLU A 245 2.19 -13.18 18.13
C GLU A 245 0.79 -13.51 18.67
N GLU A 246 -0.03 -12.49 18.95
CA GLU A 246 -1.37 -12.63 19.54
C GLU A 246 -2.48 -12.87 18.48
N GLY A 247 -2.27 -12.43 17.23
CA GLY A 247 -3.26 -12.62 16.19
C GLY A 247 -3.05 -11.80 14.91
N LYS A 248 -4.00 -11.95 13.98
CA LYS A 248 -4.05 -11.18 12.74
C LYS A 248 -4.27 -9.69 13.04
N VAL A 249 -3.38 -8.84 12.54
CA VAL A 249 -3.50 -7.37 12.60
C VAL A 249 -3.85 -6.76 11.25
N CYS A 250 -3.50 -7.41 10.15
CA CYS A 250 -3.78 -6.92 8.80
C CYS A 250 -4.04 -8.07 7.81
N GLY A 251 -4.87 -7.80 6.81
CA GLY A 251 -5.04 -8.64 5.62
C GLY A 251 -4.89 -7.82 4.34
N VAL A 252 -4.23 -8.40 3.34
CA VAL A 252 -4.10 -7.88 1.98
C VAL A 252 -5.00 -8.70 1.04
N LEU A 253 -5.67 -8.05 0.10
CA LEU A 253 -6.49 -8.67 -0.94
C LEU A 253 -6.09 -8.08 -2.29
N ASP A 254 -5.71 -8.93 -3.23
CA ASP A 254 -5.29 -8.53 -4.56
C ASP A 254 -6.33 -8.84 -5.65
N GLU A 255 -6.43 -7.91 -6.60
CA GLU A 255 -7.18 -8.05 -7.85
C GLU A 255 -6.32 -7.46 -8.97
N LEU A 256 -6.19 -8.16 -10.10
CA LEU A 256 -5.29 -7.77 -11.19
C LEU A 256 -6.08 -7.46 -12.46
N TYR A 257 -5.59 -6.46 -13.20
CA TYR A 257 -6.00 -6.15 -14.57
C TYR A 257 -4.85 -6.51 -15.48
N SER A 258 -5.14 -7.32 -16.49
CA SER A 258 -4.11 -7.84 -17.39
C SER A 258 -4.56 -7.88 -18.83
N SER A 259 -3.64 -7.58 -19.74
CA SER A 259 -3.78 -7.75 -21.18
C SER A 259 -2.52 -8.40 -21.73
N GLY A 260 -2.66 -9.27 -22.74
CA GLY A 260 -1.51 -9.93 -23.39
C GLY A 260 -0.58 -10.73 -22.47
N GLY A 261 -1.06 -11.23 -21.32
CA GLY A 261 -0.23 -11.93 -20.34
C GLY A 261 0.57 -11.03 -19.38
N ILE A 262 0.43 -9.70 -19.49
CA ILE A 262 1.03 -8.70 -18.60
C ILE A 262 -0.03 -8.15 -17.64
N CYS A 263 0.31 -8.04 -16.36
CA CYS A 263 -0.46 -7.31 -15.36
C CYS A 263 -0.17 -5.82 -15.50
N SER A 264 -1.08 -5.08 -16.13
CA SER A 264 -0.94 -3.63 -16.31
C SER A 264 -1.16 -2.90 -14.97
N TRP A 265 -2.23 -3.26 -14.26
CA TRP A 265 -2.64 -2.67 -12.99
C TRP A 265 -2.98 -3.73 -11.96
N GLN A 266 -2.76 -3.42 -10.68
CA GLN A 266 -3.11 -4.28 -9.57
C GLN A 266 -3.73 -3.45 -8.44
N ASN A 267 -4.91 -3.84 -8.02
CA ASN A 267 -5.59 -3.34 -6.83
C ASN A 267 -5.12 -4.18 -5.62
N LEU A 268 -4.58 -3.53 -4.60
CA LEU A 268 -4.17 -4.14 -3.33
C LEU A 268 -4.98 -3.52 -2.20
N GLY A 269 -6.09 -4.16 -1.84
CA GLY A 269 -6.92 -3.82 -0.68
C GLY A 269 -6.22 -4.21 0.60
N VAL A 270 -5.97 -3.24 1.48
CA VAL A 270 -5.28 -3.40 2.75
C VAL A 270 -6.22 -2.97 3.88
N GLY A 271 -6.53 -3.92 4.76
CA GLY A 271 -7.22 -3.66 6.02
C GLY A 271 -6.27 -3.83 7.19
N ILE A 272 -6.18 -2.84 8.08
CA ILE A 272 -5.36 -2.87 9.30
C ILE A 272 -6.22 -2.56 10.53
N ASN A 273 -6.09 -3.39 11.57
CA ASN A 273 -6.55 -3.11 12.93
C ASN A 273 -5.49 -2.22 13.60
N VAL A 274 -5.59 -0.89 13.52
CA VAL A 274 -4.53 -0.01 14.02
C VAL A 274 -4.57 0.09 15.54
N SER A 275 -5.65 0.62 16.10
CA SER A 275 -5.82 0.79 17.56
C SER A 275 -7.06 0.10 18.13
N SER A 276 -7.87 -0.53 17.26
CA SER A 276 -8.97 -1.41 17.65
C SER A 276 -9.11 -2.58 16.67
N ARG A 277 -9.74 -3.66 17.13
CA ARG A 277 -9.97 -4.89 16.37
C ARG A 277 -11.43 -5.36 16.51
N PRO A 278 -11.97 -6.14 15.56
CA PRO A 278 -13.25 -6.81 15.75
C PRO A 278 -13.14 -7.93 16.80
N SER A 279 -14.25 -8.25 17.48
CA SER A 279 -14.37 -9.38 18.41
C SER A 279 -14.39 -10.73 17.67
N ILE A 280 -13.26 -11.10 17.07
CA ILE A 280 -13.04 -12.35 16.33
C ILE A 280 -11.80 -13.04 16.93
N GLN A 281 -11.83 -14.37 17.01
CA GLN A 281 -10.71 -15.17 17.55
C GLN A 281 -9.42 -14.99 16.73
N LYS A 282 -8.26 -15.12 17.38
CA LYS A 282 -6.92 -14.93 16.76
C LYS A 282 -6.80 -13.61 15.96
N THR A 283 -7.40 -12.51 16.46
CA THR A 283 -7.19 -11.14 15.95
C THR A 283 -6.55 -10.26 17.01
N ASP A 284 -5.72 -9.31 16.56
CA ASP A 284 -5.05 -8.30 17.37
C ASP A 284 -5.14 -6.92 16.68
N SER A 285 -4.69 -5.86 17.35
CA SER A 285 -4.40 -4.55 16.76
C SER A 285 -2.92 -4.21 16.87
N VAL A 286 -2.43 -3.30 16.01
CA VAL A 286 -1.02 -2.86 15.98
C VAL A 286 -0.64 -2.15 17.28
N PHE A 287 -1.50 -1.26 17.75
CA PHE A 287 -1.39 -0.52 18.99
C PHE A 287 -2.46 -1.00 19.97
N LYS A 288 -2.14 -1.00 21.26
CA LYS A 288 -3.09 -1.35 22.34
C LYS A 288 -3.97 -0.17 22.79
N LYS A 289 -3.61 1.05 22.39
CA LYS A 289 -4.37 2.29 22.58
C LYS A 289 -4.31 3.13 21.29
N ALA A 290 -5.21 4.08 21.13
CA ALA A 290 -5.17 5.01 20.00
C ALA A 290 -4.13 6.11 20.25
N GLU A 291 -3.32 6.41 19.23
CA GLU A 291 -2.34 7.50 19.25
C GLU A 291 -2.76 8.59 18.24
N PRO A 292 -2.59 9.89 18.57
CA PRO A 292 -2.86 10.99 17.64
C PRO A 292 -2.11 10.84 16.31
N GLY A 293 -2.85 10.89 15.19
CA GLY A 293 -2.27 10.92 13.84
C GLY A 293 -1.69 9.59 13.35
N ILE A 294 -1.87 8.50 14.08
CA ILE A 294 -1.18 7.23 13.79
C ILE A 294 -1.66 6.58 12.50
N ARG A 295 -2.95 6.69 12.12
CA ARG A 295 -3.44 6.14 10.84
C ARG A 295 -2.83 6.89 9.66
N ARG A 296 -2.75 8.23 9.75
CA ARG A 296 -2.07 9.11 8.79
C ARG A 296 -0.58 8.79 8.70
N LYS A 297 0.10 8.57 9.83
CA LYS A 297 1.53 8.24 9.86
C LYS A 297 1.81 6.87 9.24
N ILE A 298 1.06 5.83 9.60
CA ILE A 298 1.20 4.48 9.04
C ILE A 298 1.06 4.51 7.52
N ILE A 299 0.02 5.14 6.97
CA ILE A 299 -0.17 5.13 5.51
C ILE A 299 0.88 5.99 4.78
N GLY A 300 1.31 7.12 5.36
CA GLY A 300 2.38 7.95 4.81
C GLY A 300 3.74 7.26 4.78
N ASP A 301 4.11 6.56 5.86
CA ASP A 301 5.29 5.69 5.93
C ASP A 301 5.15 4.53 4.92
N PHE A 302 3.99 3.85 4.89
CA PHE A 302 3.75 2.69 4.02
C PHE A 302 3.82 2.99 2.53
N ILE A 303 3.31 4.12 2.05
CA ILE A 303 3.46 4.52 0.64
C ILE A 303 4.94 4.64 0.26
N THR A 304 5.74 5.17 1.18
CA THR A 304 7.16 5.39 0.96
C THR A 304 7.92 4.06 0.97
N GLU A 305 7.65 3.21 1.96
CA GLU A 305 8.24 1.86 2.09
C GLU A 305 7.85 0.95 0.92
N PHE A 306 6.58 0.95 0.50
CA PHE A 306 6.09 0.12 -0.60
C PHE A 306 6.78 0.47 -1.93
N GLU A 307 6.95 1.75 -2.23
CA GLU A 307 7.67 2.20 -3.43
C GLU A 307 9.19 1.95 -3.36
N LEU A 308 9.78 1.82 -2.16
CA LEU A 308 11.17 1.37 -2.00
C LEU A 308 11.29 -0.14 -2.28
N VAL A 309 10.54 -0.97 -1.56
CA VAL A 309 10.53 -2.43 -1.72
C VAL A 309 10.17 -2.82 -3.16
N LYS A 310 9.22 -2.12 -3.80
CA LYS A 310 8.84 -2.35 -5.21
C LYS A 310 9.99 -2.06 -6.19
N LYS A 311 10.87 -1.09 -5.90
CA LYS A 311 12.08 -0.84 -6.71
C LYS A 311 13.13 -1.93 -6.51
N GLU A 312 13.36 -2.36 -5.27
CA GLU A 312 14.27 -3.48 -4.97
C GLU A 312 13.88 -4.74 -5.75
N ILE A 313 12.58 -5.05 -5.80
CA ILE A 313 12.01 -6.19 -6.54
C ILE A 313 12.22 -6.07 -8.06
N ALA A 314 12.21 -4.86 -8.60
CA ALA A 314 12.47 -4.61 -10.01
C ALA A 314 13.95 -4.81 -10.38
N SER A 315 14.87 -4.59 -9.43
CA SER A 315 16.31 -4.86 -9.58
C SER A 315 16.70 -6.31 -9.26
N ASP A 316 16.04 -6.96 -8.31
CA ASP A 316 16.38 -8.31 -7.86
C ASP A 316 15.13 -9.14 -7.58
N THR A 317 14.87 -10.09 -8.48
CA THR A 317 13.59 -10.81 -8.51
C THR A 317 13.55 -12.10 -7.71
N GLU A 318 14.71 -12.57 -7.22
CA GLU A 318 14.81 -13.77 -6.38
C GLU A 318 14.87 -13.41 -4.89
N ASN A 319 15.58 -12.31 -4.54
CA ASN A 319 15.73 -11.88 -3.16
C ASN A 319 14.42 -11.50 -2.46
N ILE A 320 13.36 -11.12 -3.20
CA ILE A 320 12.03 -10.86 -2.61
C ILE A 320 11.48 -12.05 -1.81
N ALA A 321 11.64 -13.27 -2.30
CA ALA A 321 11.15 -14.47 -1.63
C ALA A 321 11.97 -14.76 -0.37
N LEU A 322 13.29 -14.54 -0.43
CA LEU A 322 14.17 -14.67 0.73
C LEU A 322 13.85 -13.64 1.82
N HIS A 323 13.61 -12.37 1.44
CA HIS A 323 13.18 -11.33 2.36
C HIS A 323 11.80 -11.64 2.97
N TRP A 324 10.80 -12.02 2.17
CA TRP A 324 9.50 -12.45 2.71
C TRP A 324 9.64 -13.64 3.68
N ASN A 325 10.48 -14.62 3.33
CA ASN A 325 10.76 -15.79 4.16
C ASN A 325 11.51 -15.44 5.46
N SER A 326 12.30 -14.38 5.52
CA SER A 326 12.94 -13.95 6.78
C SER A 326 11.93 -13.34 7.77
N LEU A 327 10.82 -12.80 7.26
CA LEU A 327 9.76 -12.18 8.05
C LEU A 327 8.62 -13.15 8.45
N CYS A 328 8.66 -14.42 8.02
CA CYS A 328 7.53 -15.33 8.17
C CYS A 328 7.58 -16.20 9.44
N MET A 329 6.61 -16.00 10.34
CA MET A 329 6.49 -16.75 11.62
C MET A 329 6.09 -18.21 11.49
N ASP A 330 5.63 -18.65 10.31
CA ASP A 330 5.14 -20.03 10.10
C ASP A 330 6.23 -20.98 9.60
N ARG A 331 7.45 -20.50 9.32
CA ARG A 331 8.51 -21.36 8.77
C ARG A 331 8.89 -22.51 9.69
N LYS A 332 9.09 -23.67 9.09
CA LYS A 332 9.34 -24.98 9.72
C LYS A 332 8.19 -25.49 10.61
N LYS A 333 7.03 -24.81 10.68
CA LYS A 333 5.83 -25.30 11.38
C LYS A 333 5.02 -26.24 10.50
N GLU A 334 4.19 -27.04 11.15
CA GLU A 334 3.31 -28.00 10.49
C GLU A 334 1.95 -27.35 10.17
N PHE A 335 1.47 -27.57 8.96
CA PHE A 335 0.14 -27.22 8.48
C PHE A 335 -0.62 -28.49 8.08
N TYR A 336 -1.95 -28.40 8.07
CA TYR A 336 -2.81 -29.41 7.47
C TYR A 336 -3.52 -28.81 6.26
N ALA A 337 -3.52 -29.52 5.13
CA ALA A 337 -4.42 -29.19 4.03
C ALA A 337 -5.85 -29.55 4.45
N LYS A 338 -6.74 -28.56 4.61
CA LYS A 338 -8.09 -28.77 5.19
C LYS A 338 -8.90 -29.83 4.45
N ASP A 339 -8.73 -29.89 3.13
CA ASP A 339 -9.57 -30.69 2.25
C ASP A 339 -9.12 -32.17 2.18
N SER A 340 -7.91 -32.50 2.67
CA SER A 340 -7.36 -33.87 2.67
C SER A 340 -6.83 -34.35 4.03
N GLY A 341 -6.78 -33.47 5.04
CA GLY A 341 -6.17 -33.75 6.35
C GLY A 341 -4.65 -33.95 6.31
N VAL A 342 -4.01 -33.82 5.15
CA VAL A 342 -2.59 -34.17 4.99
C VAL A 342 -1.70 -33.17 5.71
N LYS A 343 -0.93 -33.69 6.67
CA LYS A 343 0.09 -32.98 7.45
C LYS A 343 1.32 -32.72 6.58
N MET A 344 1.78 -31.48 6.53
CA MET A 344 2.96 -31.04 5.78
C MET A 344 3.69 -29.93 6.55
N LYS A 345 4.99 -29.76 6.33
CA LYS A 345 5.79 -28.72 6.97
C LYS A 345 5.98 -27.53 6.03
N PHE A 346 5.67 -26.32 6.47
CA PHE A 346 5.82 -25.11 5.66
C PHE A 346 7.27 -24.62 5.69
N ILE A 347 7.94 -24.62 4.55
CA ILE A 347 9.35 -24.23 4.43
C ILE A 347 9.49 -22.72 4.19
N GLY A 348 8.57 -22.15 3.42
CA GLY A 348 8.55 -20.76 2.98
C GLY A 348 7.76 -20.59 1.69
N ILE A 349 8.11 -19.58 0.90
CA ILE A 349 7.64 -19.37 -0.48
C ILE A 349 8.77 -19.34 -1.50
N ASP A 350 8.41 -19.57 -2.76
CA ASP A 350 9.26 -19.33 -3.94
C ASP A 350 9.12 -17.89 -4.50
N SER A 351 9.87 -17.60 -5.57
CA SER A 351 9.87 -16.31 -6.29
C SER A 351 8.56 -15.99 -7.05
N TYR A 352 7.62 -16.94 -7.09
CA TYR A 352 6.26 -16.78 -7.62
C TYR A 352 5.21 -16.58 -6.50
N GLY A 353 5.60 -16.74 -5.23
CA GLY A 353 4.71 -16.66 -4.08
C GLY A 353 3.95 -17.95 -3.76
N SER A 354 4.31 -19.07 -4.39
CA SER A 354 3.79 -20.39 -4.06
C SER A 354 4.33 -20.85 -2.72
N ALA A 355 3.52 -21.52 -1.91
CA ALA A 355 3.96 -22.13 -0.66
C ALA A 355 4.85 -23.34 -0.95
N ILE A 356 6.10 -23.32 -0.48
CA ILE A 356 6.97 -24.51 -0.47
C ILE A 356 6.66 -25.31 0.80
N VAL A 357 6.19 -26.54 0.61
CA VAL A 357 5.90 -27.49 1.68
C VAL A 357 6.73 -28.76 1.55
N GLU A 358 7.08 -29.36 2.68
CA GLU A 358 7.83 -30.60 2.79
C GLU A 358 6.94 -31.69 3.41
N LYS A 359 6.97 -32.88 2.81
CA LYS A 359 6.38 -34.10 3.37
C LYS A 359 7.25 -35.28 2.97
N ASP A 360 7.56 -36.19 3.90
CA ASP A 360 8.34 -37.40 3.64
C ASP A 360 9.69 -37.11 2.94
N SER A 361 10.35 -36.02 3.34
CA SER A 361 11.57 -35.43 2.73
C SER A 361 11.43 -34.93 1.28
N VAL A 362 10.21 -34.85 0.75
CA VAL A 362 9.91 -34.33 -0.60
C VAL A 362 9.32 -32.92 -0.50
N CYS A 363 10.00 -31.94 -1.11
CA CYS A 363 9.49 -30.58 -1.27
C CYS A 363 8.55 -30.45 -2.47
N ARG A 364 7.47 -29.67 -2.34
CA ARG A 364 6.53 -29.31 -3.40
C ARG A 364 6.11 -27.85 -3.29
N ALA A 365 5.95 -27.19 -4.43
CA ALA A 365 5.32 -25.87 -4.52
C ALA A 365 3.79 -26.01 -4.64
N ILE A 366 3.05 -25.29 -3.79
CA ILE A 366 1.59 -25.17 -3.83
C ILE A 366 1.25 -23.73 -4.22
N PRO A 367 0.67 -23.50 -5.42
CA PRO A 367 0.27 -22.16 -5.85
C PRO A 367 -0.72 -21.48 -4.90
N PHE A 368 -0.78 -20.15 -4.97
CA PHE A 368 -1.83 -19.41 -4.27
C PHE A 368 -3.22 -19.83 -4.78
N GLY A 369 -4.16 -19.97 -3.85
CA GLY A 369 -5.56 -20.32 -4.15
C GLY A 369 -5.87 -21.82 -4.17
N THR A 370 -4.89 -22.71 -4.32
CA THR A 370 -5.14 -24.15 -4.55
C THR A 370 -5.90 -24.83 -3.41
N PHE A 371 -5.52 -24.60 -2.15
CA PHE A 371 -6.17 -25.20 -0.98
C PHE A 371 -6.35 -24.20 0.17
N SER A 372 -7.10 -24.59 1.20
CA SER A 372 -7.12 -23.88 2.49
C SER A 372 -6.23 -24.60 3.50
N PHE A 373 -5.35 -23.87 4.19
CA PHE A 373 -4.51 -24.45 5.24
C PHE A 373 -5.14 -24.26 6.62
N GLU A 374 -5.18 -25.32 7.42
CA GLU A 374 -5.29 -25.25 8.87
C GLU A 374 -3.89 -25.00 9.44
N LYS A 375 -3.80 -24.08 10.40
CA LYS A 375 -2.57 -23.77 11.11
C LYS A 375 -2.90 -23.82 12.60
N ASN A 376 -2.09 -24.57 13.35
CA ASN A 376 -2.19 -24.66 14.81
C ASN A 376 -2.20 -23.25 15.44
#